data_AF-A0A7X7TAB9-F1
#
_entry.id   AF-A0A7X7TAB9-F1
#
_cell.length_a   1.000
_cell.length_b   1.000
_cell.length_c   1.000
_cell.angle_alpha   90.00
_cell.angle_beta   90.00
_cell.angle_gamma   90.00
#
_symmetry.space_group_name_H-M   'P 1'
#
loop_
_entity.id
_entity.type
_entity.pdbx_description
1 polymer ?
#
loop_
_entity_poly.entity_id
_entity_poly.type
_entity_poly.pdbx_seq_one_letter_code
_entity_poly.pdbx_strand_id
1 'polypeptide(L)'
;MIRWLGQLVALPLKILLIVVSIVPIFDRLVLYRAIWALTGDPYYARNLVLLLAQRQGLETARTFAEEAFIACPDGSIAAMIGQLELDLGFDPDRAAMWLHRAKEHPDLGNPDGLLLLELSLSQHFPEMDRGRIVESILNRRDVSMDLTRVALLVQAQLDLKAGQWDKAGLTAERLLAISEVPPAHWILWVAYSGLHETDYAAYEFQQLSSTTLGPLYQAIIASGYHLLGDASRCREHLLECRKAGIPDRYILWNDPDLIGPLTELGPQMESSETVS
;
A
#
# COMPACT_ATOMS: atom_id res chain seq x y z
N MET A 1 -12.86 29.08 19.63
CA MET A 1 -13.29 28.85 21.03
C MET A 1 -14.06 27.53 21.20
N ILE A 2 -15.09 27.26 20.39
CA ILE A 2 -15.91 26.01 20.47
C ILE A 2 -15.07 24.74 20.23
N ARG A 3 -14.21 24.71 19.20
CA ARG A 3 -13.30 23.57 18.90
C ARG A 3 -12.36 23.21 20.06
N TRP A 4 -11.86 24.22 20.78
CA TRP A 4 -10.96 24.01 21.92
C TRP A 4 -11.69 23.41 23.13
N LEU A 5 -12.94 23.84 23.38
CA LEU A 5 -13.79 23.23 24.39
C LEU A 5 -14.06 21.76 24.07
N GLY A 6 -14.35 21.44 22.79
CA GLY A 6 -14.54 20.07 22.32
C GLY A 6 -13.32 19.17 22.56
N GLN A 7 -12.11 19.70 22.35
CA GLN A 7 -10.86 19.00 22.61
C GLN A 7 -10.66 18.69 24.11
N LEU A 8 -11.02 19.62 25.00
CA LEU A 8 -10.97 19.38 26.45
C LEU A 8 -11.99 18.34 26.92
N VAL A 9 -13.23 18.43 26.44
CA VAL A 9 -14.30 17.49 26.78
C VAL A 9 -13.99 16.07 26.25
N ALA A 10 -13.30 15.97 25.12
CA ALA A 10 -12.89 14.69 24.57
C ALA A 10 -11.67 14.07 25.28
N LEU A 11 -10.93 14.80 26.12
CA LEU A 11 -9.69 14.33 26.74
C LEU A 11 -9.85 13.03 27.55
N PRO A 12 -10.90 12.85 28.39
CA PRO A 12 -11.16 11.59 29.06
C PRO A 12 -11.40 10.44 28.07
N LEU A 13 -12.10 10.69 26.97
CA LEU A 13 -12.34 9.69 25.91
C LEU A 13 -11.05 9.34 25.17
N LYS A 14 -10.16 10.30 24.93
CA LYS A 14 -8.84 10.07 24.33
C LYS A 14 -7.96 9.21 25.25
N ILE A 15 -7.97 9.48 26.56
CA ILE A 15 -7.27 8.64 27.54
C ILE A 15 -7.84 7.23 27.55
N LEU A 16 -9.18 7.11 27.56
CA LEU A 16 -9.84 5.81 27.49
C LEU A 16 -9.48 5.05 26.20
N LEU A 17 -9.40 5.75 25.06
CA LEU A 17 -8.99 5.15 23.79
C LEU A 17 -7.57 4.57 23.86
N ILE A 18 -6.64 5.24 24.54
CA ILE A 18 -5.28 4.73 24.79
C ILE A 18 -5.33 3.47 25.66
N VAL A 19 -6.10 3.49 26.74
CA VAL A 19 -6.26 2.33 27.63
C VAL A 19 -6.85 1.12 26.88
N VAL A 20 -7.86 1.35 26.05
CA VAL A 20 -8.52 0.32 25.22
C VAL A 20 -7.62 -0.18 24.09
N SER A 21 -6.61 0.61 23.72
CA SER A 21 -5.57 0.17 22.78
C SER A 21 -4.66 -0.88 23.39
N ILE A 22 -4.46 -0.84 24.71
CA ILE A 22 -3.65 -1.80 25.49
C ILE A 22 -4.50 -3.01 25.93
N VAL A 23 -5.72 -2.76 26.39
CA VAL A 23 -6.62 -3.81 26.90
C VAL A 23 -7.95 -3.73 26.13
N PRO A 24 -8.23 -4.66 25.19
CA PRO A 24 -9.36 -4.54 24.26
C PRO A 24 -10.70 -4.95 24.91
N ILE A 25 -11.07 -4.30 26.01
CA ILE A 25 -12.32 -4.55 26.75
C ILE A 25 -13.49 -3.77 26.14
N PHE A 26 -13.23 -2.61 25.54
CA PHE A 26 -14.27 -1.73 24.99
C PHE A 26 -14.20 -1.62 23.47
N ASP A 27 -15.35 -1.28 22.88
CA ASP A 27 -15.44 -1.04 21.46
C ASP A 27 -14.76 0.28 21.05
N ARG A 28 -13.60 0.16 20.38
CA ARG A 28 -12.85 1.29 19.80
C ARG A 28 -13.70 2.13 18.85
N LEU A 29 -14.60 1.51 18.07
CA LEU A 29 -15.41 2.22 17.08
C LEU A 29 -16.30 3.27 17.74
N VAL A 30 -16.93 2.92 18.87
CA VAL A 30 -17.79 3.83 19.64
C VAL A 30 -16.99 5.01 20.18
N LEU A 31 -15.79 4.77 20.70
CA LEU A 31 -14.92 5.82 21.23
C LEU A 31 -14.47 6.78 20.12
N TYR A 32 -14.03 6.25 18.98
CA TYR A 32 -13.64 7.08 17.84
C TYR A 32 -14.82 7.94 17.34
N ARG A 33 -16.05 7.39 17.26
CA ARG A 33 -17.25 8.13 16.85
C ARG A 33 -17.56 9.27 17.81
N ALA A 34 -17.50 9.02 19.12
CA ALA A 34 -17.74 10.03 20.14
C ALA A 34 -16.67 11.15 20.10
N ILE A 35 -15.40 10.80 19.97
CA ILE A 35 -14.31 11.80 19.89
C ILE A 35 -14.45 12.64 18.61
N TRP A 36 -14.73 12.01 17.46
CA TRP A 36 -14.96 12.73 16.21
C TRP A 36 -16.12 13.73 16.34
N ALA A 37 -17.27 13.30 16.87
CA ALA A 37 -18.43 14.16 17.06
C ALA A 37 -18.15 15.37 17.97
N LEU A 38 -17.27 15.22 18.96
CA LEU A 38 -16.90 16.29 19.89
C LEU A 38 -15.82 17.23 19.34
N THR A 39 -14.89 16.73 18.53
CA THR A 39 -13.67 17.45 18.15
C THR A 39 -13.67 17.96 16.71
N GLY A 40 -14.32 17.24 15.80
CA GLY A 40 -14.20 17.47 14.36
C GLY A 40 -12.75 17.40 13.88
N ASP A 41 -11.92 16.54 14.51
CA ASP A 41 -10.51 16.37 14.21
C ASP A 41 -10.30 15.22 13.19
N PRO A 42 -9.70 15.52 12.01
CA PRO A 42 -9.61 14.58 10.89
C PRO A 42 -8.82 13.31 11.22
N TYR A 43 -7.94 13.34 12.23
CA TYR A 43 -7.26 12.14 12.72
C TYR A 43 -8.26 11.07 13.20
N TYR A 44 -9.35 11.45 13.86
CA TYR A 44 -10.34 10.48 14.31
C TYR A 44 -11.27 10.07 13.17
N ALA A 45 -11.57 10.97 12.23
CA ALA A 45 -12.36 10.64 11.03
C ALA A 45 -11.66 9.59 10.16
N ARG A 46 -10.37 9.76 9.82
CA ARG A 46 -9.64 8.78 9.00
C ARG A 46 -9.59 7.39 9.66
N ASN A 47 -9.40 7.34 10.98
CA ASN A 47 -9.38 6.07 11.72
C ASN A 47 -10.78 5.43 11.79
N LEU A 48 -11.84 6.24 11.83
CA LEU A 48 -13.21 5.74 11.71
C LEU A 48 -13.47 5.11 10.35
N VAL A 49 -13.04 5.76 9.27
CA VAL A 49 -13.16 5.21 7.91
C VAL A 49 -12.55 3.80 7.86
N LEU A 50 -11.31 3.65 8.36
CA LEU A 50 -10.64 2.34 8.43
C LEU A 50 -11.42 1.32 9.26
N LEU A 51 -11.85 1.68 10.48
CA LEU A 51 -12.56 0.77 11.37
C LEU A 51 -13.94 0.37 10.83
N LEU A 52 -14.64 1.28 10.13
CA LEU A 52 -15.91 0.99 9.48
C LEU A 52 -15.70 0.02 8.31
N ALA A 53 -14.67 0.21 7.50
CA ALA A 53 -14.37 -0.71 6.41
C ALA A 53 -14.10 -2.13 6.94
N GLN A 54 -13.30 -2.25 7.99
CA GLN A 54 -12.94 -3.53 8.60
C GLN A 54 -14.12 -4.27 9.26
N ARG A 55 -15.10 -3.54 9.81
CA ARG A 55 -16.18 -4.14 10.62
C ARG A 55 -17.54 -4.17 9.95
N GLN A 56 -17.81 -3.22 9.07
CA GLN A 56 -19.12 -2.97 8.47
C GLN A 56 -19.05 -2.92 6.94
N GLY A 57 -17.86 -3.08 6.36
CA GLY A 57 -17.63 -3.14 4.92
C GLY A 57 -17.33 -1.78 4.29
N LEU A 58 -16.80 -1.84 3.06
CA LEU A 58 -16.31 -0.68 2.32
C LEU A 58 -17.41 0.35 2.04
N GLU A 59 -18.64 -0.08 1.71
CA GLU A 59 -19.76 0.85 1.47
C GLU A 59 -20.07 1.73 2.67
N THR A 60 -20.07 1.15 3.88
CA THR A 60 -20.33 1.93 5.09
C THR A 60 -19.20 2.93 5.36
N ALA A 61 -17.96 2.55 5.07
CA ALA A 61 -16.81 3.44 5.15
C ALA A 61 -16.90 4.58 4.14
N ARG A 62 -17.36 4.31 2.90
CA ARG A 62 -17.58 5.33 1.85
C ARG A 62 -18.59 6.37 2.29
N THR A 63 -19.78 5.95 2.72
CA THR A 63 -20.83 6.88 3.17
C THR A 63 -20.32 7.78 4.29
N PHE A 64 -19.63 7.21 5.29
CA PHE A 64 -19.05 8.00 6.37
C PHE A 64 -17.92 8.92 5.88
N ALA A 65 -17.06 8.47 4.96
CA ALA A 65 -15.98 9.29 4.41
C ALA A 65 -16.54 10.49 3.64
N GLU A 66 -17.63 10.33 2.89
CA GLU A 66 -18.32 11.43 2.20
C GLU A 66 -18.84 12.48 3.18
N GLU A 67 -19.56 12.05 4.22
CA GLU A 67 -20.09 12.94 5.26
C GLU A 67 -18.95 13.66 6.00
N ALA A 68 -17.91 12.93 6.38
CA ALA A 68 -16.77 13.46 7.12
C ALA A 68 -15.95 14.45 6.28
N PHE A 69 -15.74 14.14 4.99
CA PHE A 69 -14.99 15.01 4.08
C PHE A 69 -15.75 16.30 3.76
N ILE A 70 -17.09 16.26 3.65
CA ILE A 70 -17.92 17.47 3.52
C ILE A 70 -17.82 18.34 4.77
N ALA A 71 -17.83 17.74 5.96
CA ALA A 71 -17.77 18.48 7.23
C ALA A 71 -16.37 19.05 7.52
N CYS A 72 -15.32 18.33 7.15
CA CYS A 72 -13.92 18.72 7.35
C CYS A 72 -13.06 18.19 6.20
N PRO A 73 -12.91 18.95 5.10
CA PRO A 73 -12.09 18.57 3.96
C PRO A 73 -10.62 18.38 4.38
N ASP A 74 -10.15 17.15 4.41
CA ASP A 74 -8.80 16.79 4.82
C ASP A 74 -8.25 15.63 3.98
N GLY A 75 -7.01 15.80 3.49
CA GLY A 75 -6.32 14.85 2.63
C GLY A 75 -6.13 13.49 3.29
N SER A 76 -6.03 13.39 4.61
CA SER A 76 -5.91 12.09 5.28
C SER A 76 -7.19 11.26 5.28
N ILE A 77 -8.37 11.90 5.21
CA ILE A 77 -9.65 11.20 5.05
C ILE A 77 -9.75 10.65 3.62
N ALA A 78 -9.51 11.52 2.63
CA ALA A 78 -9.53 11.14 1.21
C ALA A 78 -8.48 10.06 0.89
N ALA A 79 -7.26 10.18 1.42
CA ALA A 79 -6.22 9.18 1.26
C ALA A 79 -6.60 7.84 1.87
N MET A 80 -7.21 7.83 3.07
CA MET A 80 -7.63 6.59 3.71
C MET A 80 -8.72 5.87 2.92
N ILE A 81 -9.79 6.56 2.53
CA ILE A 81 -10.84 5.92 1.75
C ILE A 81 -10.32 5.51 0.37
N GLY A 82 -9.52 6.35 -0.29
CA GLY A 82 -8.90 6.01 -1.57
C GLY A 82 -7.99 4.78 -1.50
N GLN A 83 -7.21 4.63 -0.43
CA GLN A 83 -6.40 3.42 -0.24
C GLN A 83 -7.28 2.18 0.00
N LEU A 84 -8.41 2.30 0.71
CA LEU A 84 -9.35 1.21 0.89
C LEU A 84 -10.09 0.82 -0.41
N GLU A 85 -10.34 1.78 -1.30
CA GLU A 85 -10.85 1.49 -2.65
C GLU A 85 -9.85 0.64 -3.45
N LEU A 86 -8.55 0.89 -3.30
CA LEU A 86 -7.51 0.05 -3.89
C LEU A 86 -7.45 -1.33 -3.22
N ASP A 87 -7.31 -1.37 -1.90
CA ASP A 87 -6.97 -2.60 -1.18
C ASP A 87 -8.15 -3.58 -1.05
N LEU A 88 -9.36 -3.06 -0.84
CA LEU A 88 -10.57 -3.87 -0.61
C LEU A 88 -11.52 -3.81 -1.80
N GLY A 89 -11.58 -2.66 -2.47
CA GLY A 89 -12.47 -2.45 -3.61
C GLY A 89 -11.91 -2.95 -4.94
N PHE A 90 -10.58 -3.07 -5.05
CA PHE A 90 -9.87 -3.27 -6.32
C PHE A 90 -10.31 -2.26 -7.40
N ASP A 91 -10.58 -1.01 -6.97
CA ASP A 91 -11.18 0.04 -7.81
C ASP A 91 -10.26 1.29 -7.84
N PRO A 92 -9.28 1.31 -8.77
CA PRO A 92 -8.36 2.43 -8.88
C PRO A 92 -9.04 3.71 -9.39
N ASP A 93 -10.14 3.59 -10.14
CA ASP A 93 -10.90 4.75 -10.65
C ASP A 93 -11.59 5.50 -9.50
N ARG A 94 -12.21 4.77 -8.56
CA ARG A 94 -12.78 5.40 -7.35
C ARG A 94 -11.72 6.01 -6.47
N ALA A 95 -10.59 5.33 -6.30
CA ALA A 95 -9.46 5.87 -5.56
C ALA A 95 -8.94 7.18 -6.20
N ALA A 96 -8.83 7.22 -7.53
CA ALA A 96 -8.46 8.42 -8.29
C ALA A 96 -9.50 9.53 -8.17
N MET A 97 -10.80 9.20 -8.14
CA MET A 97 -11.88 10.16 -7.91
C MET A 97 -11.71 10.86 -6.55
N TRP A 98 -11.38 10.13 -5.48
CA TRP A 98 -11.11 10.71 -4.16
C TRP A 98 -9.89 11.63 -4.17
N LEU A 99 -8.81 11.21 -4.84
CA LEU A 99 -7.61 12.03 -4.99
C LEU A 99 -7.93 13.34 -5.73
N HIS A 100 -8.64 13.26 -6.86
CA HIS A 100 -8.99 14.42 -7.67
C HIS A 100 -9.89 15.40 -6.90
N ARG A 101 -10.96 14.88 -6.29
CA ARG A 101 -11.87 15.66 -5.45
C ARG A 101 -11.14 16.37 -4.31
N ALA A 102 -10.17 15.72 -3.68
CA ALA A 102 -9.39 16.34 -2.61
C ALA A 102 -8.50 17.47 -3.14
N LYS A 103 -7.82 17.26 -4.27
CA LYS A 103 -6.95 18.28 -4.90
C LYS A 103 -7.69 19.52 -5.39
N GLU A 104 -8.96 19.38 -5.75
CA GLU A 104 -9.81 20.52 -6.16
C GLU A 104 -10.29 21.37 -4.98
N HIS A 105 -10.13 20.88 -3.74
CA HIS A 105 -10.60 21.60 -2.57
C HIS A 105 -9.59 22.72 -2.16
N PRO A 106 -9.97 24.02 -2.20
CA PRO A 106 -9.04 25.13 -2.07
C PRO A 106 -8.37 25.21 -0.68
N ASP A 107 -9.11 24.85 0.38
CA ASP A 107 -8.65 24.90 1.77
C ASP A 107 -8.42 23.49 2.35
N LEU A 108 -7.91 22.55 1.54
CA LEU A 108 -7.68 21.17 1.97
C LEU A 108 -6.70 21.10 3.16
N GLY A 109 -7.14 20.52 4.27
CA GLY A 109 -6.25 20.17 5.38
C GLY A 109 -5.32 19.02 5.01
N ASN A 110 -4.05 19.06 5.44
CA ASN A 110 -3.08 17.99 5.24
C ASN A 110 -2.99 17.45 3.80
N PRO A 111 -2.65 18.28 2.80
CA PRO A 111 -2.51 17.86 1.41
C PRO A 111 -1.46 16.76 1.24
N ASP A 112 -0.42 16.75 2.07
CA ASP A 112 0.63 15.73 2.06
C ASP A 112 0.12 14.34 2.42
N GLY A 113 -1.03 14.25 3.10
CA GLY A 113 -1.73 12.99 3.35
C GLY A 113 -2.08 12.24 2.07
N LEU A 114 -2.18 12.93 0.92
CA LEU A 114 -2.49 12.35 -0.38
C LEU A 114 -1.30 11.70 -1.08
N LEU A 115 -0.05 12.03 -0.72
CA LEU A 115 1.14 11.59 -1.45
C LEU A 115 1.27 10.06 -1.52
N LEU A 116 0.90 9.35 -0.45
CA LEU A 116 0.88 7.90 -0.47
C LEU A 116 -0.15 7.35 -1.47
N LEU A 117 -1.33 7.94 -1.51
CA LEU A 117 -2.39 7.54 -2.44
C LEU A 117 -1.97 7.81 -3.90
N GLU A 118 -1.34 8.96 -4.17
CA GLU A 118 -0.76 9.27 -5.49
C GLU A 118 0.25 8.22 -5.92
N LEU A 119 1.14 7.84 -5.00
CA LEU A 119 2.15 6.83 -5.26
C LEU A 119 1.53 5.46 -5.55
N SER A 120 0.52 5.04 -4.77
CA SER A 120 -0.23 3.80 -5.02
C SER A 120 -0.95 3.84 -6.38
N LEU A 121 -1.62 4.95 -6.71
CA LEU A 121 -2.36 5.12 -7.97
C LEU A 121 -1.45 5.13 -9.19
N SER A 122 -0.22 5.63 -9.07
CA SER A 122 0.74 5.65 -10.18
C SER A 122 1.14 4.27 -10.72
N GLN A 123 0.84 3.19 -9.98
CA GLN A 123 0.97 1.83 -10.49
C GLN A 123 -0.14 1.45 -11.49
N HIS A 124 -1.31 2.09 -11.38
CA HIS A 124 -2.49 1.79 -12.20
C HIS A 124 -2.72 2.81 -13.32
N PHE A 125 -2.19 4.03 -13.17
CA PHE A 125 -2.38 5.14 -14.10
C PHE A 125 -1.03 5.60 -14.69
N PRO A 126 -0.68 5.19 -15.94
CA PRO A 126 0.60 5.53 -16.58
C PRO A 126 0.86 7.03 -16.73
N GLU A 127 -0.19 7.85 -16.77
CA GLU A 127 -0.11 9.31 -16.83
C GLU A 127 0.41 9.95 -15.53
N MET A 128 0.36 9.23 -14.41
CA MET A 128 0.95 9.67 -13.15
C MET A 128 2.45 9.34 -13.15
N ASP A 129 3.28 10.38 -13.20
CA ASP A 129 4.73 10.24 -13.15
C ASP A 129 5.21 9.74 -11.78
N ARG A 130 5.28 8.41 -11.65
CA ARG A 130 5.69 7.69 -10.44
C ARG A 130 7.08 8.13 -9.96
N GLY A 131 8.02 8.36 -10.88
CA GLY A 131 9.37 8.81 -10.55
C GLY A 131 9.38 10.20 -9.94
N ARG A 132 8.62 11.14 -10.53
CA ARG A 132 8.49 12.50 -10.00
C ARG A 132 7.81 12.54 -8.64
N ILE A 133 6.80 11.70 -8.39
CA ILE A 133 6.16 11.59 -7.06
C ILE A 133 7.18 11.13 -6.02
N VAL A 134 7.94 10.06 -6.32
CA VAL A 134 9.00 9.55 -5.45
C VAL A 134 10.06 10.61 -5.17
N GLU A 135 10.57 11.28 -6.20
CA GLU A 135 11.56 12.36 -6.04
C GLU A 135 11.02 13.48 -5.14
N SER A 136 9.75 13.87 -5.33
CA SER A 136 9.12 14.92 -4.51
C SER A 136 9.03 14.53 -3.03
N ILE A 137 8.82 13.24 -2.71
CA ILE A 137 8.80 12.74 -1.34
C ILE A 137 10.22 12.69 -0.77
N LEU A 138 11.18 12.12 -1.50
CA LEU A 138 12.54 11.89 -1.00
C LEU A 138 13.36 13.18 -0.84
N ASN A 139 13.02 14.25 -1.56
CA ASN A 139 13.65 15.57 -1.42
C ASN A 139 13.15 16.36 -0.21
N ARG A 140 12.12 15.88 0.48
CA ARG A 140 11.51 16.53 1.65
C ARG A 140 12.08 16.00 2.96
N ARG A 141 12.23 16.89 3.95
CA ARG A 141 12.72 16.54 5.30
C ARG A 141 11.60 16.45 6.35
N ASP A 142 10.40 16.89 5.98
CA ASP A 142 9.23 17.04 6.85
C ASP A 142 8.21 15.90 6.69
N VAL A 143 8.43 14.98 5.75
CA VAL A 143 7.59 13.80 5.54
C VAL A 143 7.85 12.73 6.59
N SER A 144 6.86 11.86 6.81
CA SER A 144 7.00 10.76 7.76
C SER A 144 8.04 9.74 7.28
N MET A 145 8.67 9.04 8.24
CA MET A 145 9.60 7.94 7.94
C MET A 145 8.90 6.80 7.19
N ASP A 146 7.62 6.55 7.47
CA ASP A 146 6.83 5.55 6.73
C ASP A 146 6.69 5.91 5.25
N LEU A 147 6.35 7.17 4.95
CA LEU A 147 6.24 7.61 3.55
C LEU A 147 7.61 7.59 2.85
N THR A 148 8.67 8.00 3.55
CA THR A 148 10.05 7.90 3.05
C THR A 148 10.42 6.45 2.74
N ARG A 149 10.07 5.52 3.62
CA ARG A 149 10.32 4.08 3.45
C ARG A 149 9.62 3.53 2.20
N VAL A 150 8.35 3.86 2.02
CA VAL A 150 7.59 3.46 0.82
C VAL A 150 8.20 4.08 -0.44
N ALA A 151 8.56 5.37 -0.41
CA ALA A 151 9.17 6.02 -1.57
C ALA A 151 10.55 5.42 -1.93
N LEU A 152 11.38 5.07 -0.95
CA LEU A 152 12.65 4.35 -1.20
C LEU A 152 12.41 2.97 -1.82
N LEU A 153 11.41 2.24 -1.34
CA LEU A 153 11.04 0.94 -1.92
C LEU A 153 10.64 1.10 -3.39
N VAL A 154 9.79 2.08 -3.68
CA VAL A 154 9.36 2.35 -5.06
C VAL A 154 10.51 2.84 -5.93
N GLN A 155 11.39 3.71 -5.42
CA GLN A 155 12.59 4.17 -6.13
C GLN A 155 13.43 2.97 -6.58
N ALA A 156 13.70 2.05 -5.67
CA ALA A 156 14.50 0.88 -5.97
C ALA A 156 13.82 -0.04 -7.01
N GLN A 157 12.50 -0.20 -6.95
CA GLN A 157 11.74 -0.93 -7.97
C GLN A 157 11.82 -0.25 -9.35
N LEU A 158 11.74 1.08 -9.42
CA LEU A 158 11.92 1.82 -10.66
C LEU A 158 13.33 1.63 -11.23
N ASP A 159 14.34 1.65 -10.37
CA ASP A 159 15.73 1.41 -10.76
C ASP A 159 15.93 -0.03 -11.28
N LEU A 160 15.30 -1.04 -10.65
CA LEU A 160 15.30 -2.42 -11.17
C LEU A 160 14.66 -2.50 -12.56
N LYS A 161 13.49 -1.89 -12.76
CA LYS A 161 12.80 -1.87 -14.07
C LYS A 161 13.61 -1.16 -15.15
N ALA A 162 14.42 -0.18 -14.77
CA ALA A 162 15.35 0.51 -15.65
C ALA A 162 16.68 -0.25 -15.87
N GLY A 163 16.87 -1.43 -15.28
CA GLY A 163 18.11 -2.19 -15.34
C GLY A 163 19.28 -1.54 -14.58
N GLN A 164 19.01 -0.60 -13.69
CA GLN A 164 20.01 0.11 -12.89
C GLN A 164 20.29 -0.65 -11.59
N TRP A 165 20.83 -1.87 -11.72
CA TRP A 165 21.02 -2.83 -10.62
C TRP A 165 21.80 -2.24 -9.44
N ASP A 166 22.91 -1.55 -9.69
CA ASP A 166 23.73 -0.92 -8.64
C ASP A 166 22.93 0.09 -7.80
N LYS A 167 22.12 0.93 -8.45
CA LYS A 167 21.33 1.96 -7.76
C LYS A 167 20.18 1.35 -6.96
N ALA A 168 19.53 0.34 -7.52
CA ALA A 168 18.50 -0.41 -6.83
C ALA A 168 19.08 -1.08 -5.56
N GLY A 169 20.26 -1.71 -5.69
CA GLY A 169 20.98 -2.32 -4.59
C GLY A 169 21.28 -1.33 -3.46
N LEU A 170 21.95 -0.22 -3.77
CA LEU A 170 22.28 0.83 -2.80
C LEU A 170 21.03 1.41 -2.11
N THR A 171 19.93 1.56 -2.85
CA THR A 171 18.67 2.06 -2.30
C THR A 171 18.05 1.05 -1.33
N ALA A 172 18.12 -0.25 -1.64
CA ALA A 172 17.63 -1.32 -0.77
C ALA A 172 18.50 -1.51 0.48
N GLU A 173 19.83 -1.40 0.37
CA GLU A 173 20.71 -1.39 1.55
C GLU A 173 20.40 -0.22 2.49
N ARG A 174 20.17 0.97 1.93
CA ARG A 174 19.75 2.15 2.70
C ARG A 174 18.40 1.91 3.38
N LEU A 175 17.48 1.21 2.72
CA LEU A 175 16.19 0.84 3.27
C LEU A 175 16.35 -0.12 4.46
N LEU A 176 17.17 -1.16 4.35
CA LEU A 176 17.48 -2.11 5.42
C LEU A 176 18.20 -1.46 6.60
N ALA A 177 19.05 -0.46 6.35
CA ALA A 177 19.67 0.32 7.41
C ALA A 177 18.66 1.11 8.27
N ILE A 178 17.46 1.36 7.74
CA ILE A 178 16.38 2.08 8.45
C ILE A 178 15.42 1.08 9.11
N SER A 179 15.03 0.03 8.39
CA SER A 179 14.04 -0.94 8.84
C SER A 179 14.24 -2.27 8.11
N GLU A 180 14.12 -3.37 8.83
CA GLU A 180 14.00 -4.69 8.21
C GLU A 180 12.67 -4.76 7.45
N VAL A 181 12.74 -4.88 6.12
CA VAL A 181 11.57 -4.89 5.23
C VAL A 181 11.77 -6.02 4.22
N PRO A 182 10.96 -7.10 4.24
CA PRO A 182 11.17 -8.25 3.36
C PRO A 182 11.27 -7.90 1.86
N PRO A 183 10.48 -6.95 1.31
CA PRO A 183 10.68 -6.46 -0.06
C PRO A 183 12.09 -5.91 -0.39
N ALA A 184 12.86 -5.43 0.59
CA ALA A 184 14.21 -4.93 0.37
C ALA A 184 15.19 -6.07 0.04
N HIS A 185 15.08 -7.22 0.73
CA HIS A 185 15.86 -8.42 0.38
C HIS A 185 15.52 -8.93 -1.02
N TRP A 186 14.25 -8.81 -1.44
CA TRP A 186 13.86 -9.18 -2.80
C TRP A 186 14.54 -8.26 -3.84
N ILE A 187 14.59 -6.95 -3.57
CA ILE A 187 15.32 -6.01 -4.43
C ILE A 187 16.81 -6.36 -4.50
N LEU A 188 17.45 -6.62 -3.35
CA LEU A 188 18.87 -6.99 -3.31
C LEU A 188 19.14 -8.29 -4.06
N TRP A 189 18.29 -9.30 -3.89
CA TRP A 189 18.40 -10.55 -4.64
C TRP A 189 18.36 -10.30 -6.15
N VAL A 190 17.41 -9.51 -6.65
CA VAL A 190 17.31 -9.19 -8.09
C VAL A 190 18.50 -8.36 -8.54
N ALA A 191 18.90 -7.33 -7.79
CA ALA A 191 20.03 -6.47 -8.11
C ALA A 191 21.35 -7.26 -8.19
N TYR A 192 21.69 -8.05 -7.17
CA TYR A 192 22.89 -8.88 -7.16
C TYR A 192 22.87 -9.97 -8.23
N SER A 193 21.71 -10.54 -8.53
CA SER A 193 21.57 -11.48 -9.65
C SER A 193 21.88 -10.80 -11.00
N GLY A 194 21.38 -9.58 -11.20
CA GLY A 194 21.64 -8.75 -12.39
C GLY A 194 23.10 -8.31 -12.52
N LEU A 195 23.81 -8.15 -11.40
CA LEU A 195 25.26 -7.86 -11.34
C LEU A 195 26.14 -9.10 -11.44
N HIS A 196 25.54 -10.31 -11.51
CA HIS A 196 26.24 -11.59 -11.49
C HIS A 196 27.03 -11.86 -10.20
N GLU A 197 26.60 -11.26 -9.08
CA GLU A 197 27.16 -11.49 -7.75
C GLU A 197 26.47 -12.69 -7.07
N THR A 198 26.84 -13.90 -7.51
CA THR A 198 26.10 -15.13 -7.19
C THR A 198 25.97 -15.42 -5.70
N ASP A 199 27.01 -15.15 -4.93
CA ASP A 199 27.03 -15.47 -3.49
C ASP A 199 26.11 -14.53 -2.70
N TYR A 200 26.15 -13.24 -3.02
CA TYR A 200 25.26 -12.25 -2.42
C TYR A 200 23.80 -12.46 -2.85
N ALA A 201 23.56 -12.73 -4.13
CA ALA A 201 22.23 -13.07 -4.62
C ALA A 201 21.65 -14.31 -3.91
N ALA A 202 22.45 -15.36 -3.73
CA ALA A 202 22.02 -16.57 -3.03
C ALA A 202 21.71 -16.31 -1.55
N TYR A 203 22.52 -15.48 -0.88
CA TYR A 203 22.28 -15.07 0.50
C TYR A 203 20.95 -14.32 0.64
N GLU A 204 20.69 -13.34 -0.22
CA GLU A 204 19.46 -12.53 -0.16
C GLU A 204 18.22 -13.36 -0.51
N PHE A 205 18.33 -14.28 -1.47
CA PHE A 205 17.24 -15.21 -1.79
C PHE A 205 16.86 -16.09 -0.60
N GLN A 206 17.82 -16.51 0.23
CA GLN A 206 17.56 -17.30 1.43
C GLN A 206 16.80 -16.54 2.51
N GLN A 207 16.86 -15.20 2.51
CA GLN A 207 16.08 -14.35 3.42
C GLN A 207 14.60 -14.26 3.00
N LEU A 208 14.28 -14.63 1.75
CA LEU A 208 12.92 -14.63 1.25
C LEU A 208 12.22 -15.91 1.67
N SER A 209 11.07 -15.77 2.33
CA SER A 209 10.23 -16.91 2.70
C SER A 209 8.76 -16.64 2.44
N SER A 210 7.98 -17.70 2.31
CA SER A 210 6.52 -17.60 2.24
C SER A 210 5.91 -17.05 3.53
N THR A 211 6.60 -17.18 4.67
CA THR A 211 6.15 -16.59 5.94
C THR A 211 6.37 -15.07 5.99
N THR A 212 7.38 -14.54 5.29
CA THR A 212 7.65 -13.08 5.27
C THR A 212 6.92 -12.35 4.14
N LEU A 213 6.80 -12.98 2.96
CA LEU A 213 6.16 -12.38 1.78
C LEU A 213 4.69 -12.80 1.60
N GLY A 214 4.20 -13.72 2.42
CA GLY A 214 2.80 -14.12 2.44
C GLY A 214 2.34 -14.91 1.20
N PRO A 215 1.04 -14.89 0.88
CA PRO A 215 0.45 -15.76 -0.14
C PRO A 215 0.97 -15.45 -1.55
N LEU A 216 1.47 -14.24 -1.80
CA LEU A 216 2.01 -13.83 -3.11
C LEU A 216 3.51 -14.09 -3.26
N TYR A 217 4.13 -14.83 -2.33
CA TYR A 217 5.56 -15.17 -2.40
C TYR A 217 6.00 -15.64 -3.79
N GLN A 218 5.30 -16.61 -4.37
CA GLN A 218 5.67 -17.16 -5.68
C GLN A 218 5.53 -16.11 -6.81
N ALA A 219 4.54 -15.22 -6.74
CA ALA A 219 4.36 -14.16 -7.71
C ALA A 219 5.49 -13.11 -7.62
N ILE A 220 5.92 -12.79 -6.40
CA ILE A 220 7.04 -11.89 -6.14
C ILE A 220 8.35 -12.49 -6.70
N ILE A 221 8.60 -13.78 -6.48
CA ILE A 221 9.77 -14.46 -7.06
C ILE A 221 9.69 -14.49 -8.60
N ALA A 222 8.50 -14.74 -9.17
CA ALA A 222 8.29 -14.70 -10.62
C ALA A 222 8.62 -13.32 -11.21
N SER A 223 8.19 -12.23 -10.56
CA SER A 223 8.54 -10.86 -10.94
C SER A 223 10.05 -10.63 -10.99
N GLY A 224 10.80 -11.14 -10.00
CA GLY A 224 12.26 -11.05 -10.01
C GLY A 224 12.89 -11.75 -11.21
N TYR A 225 12.45 -12.97 -11.52
CA TYR A 225 12.94 -13.69 -12.71
C TYR A 225 12.51 -13.04 -14.03
N HIS A 226 11.34 -12.41 -14.08
CA HIS A 226 10.90 -11.63 -15.23
C HIS A 226 11.86 -10.46 -15.49
N LEU A 227 12.24 -9.70 -14.46
CA LEU A 227 13.20 -8.59 -14.55
C LEU A 227 14.60 -9.06 -14.98
N LEU A 228 15.02 -10.25 -14.55
CA LEU A 228 16.28 -10.87 -14.95
C LEU A 228 16.26 -11.49 -16.36
N GLY A 229 15.10 -11.51 -17.03
CA GLY A 229 14.93 -12.14 -18.33
C GLY A 229 14.88 -13.67 -18.32
N ASP A 230 14.76 -14.30 -17.15
CA ASP A 230 14.61 -15.76 -17.03
C ASP A 230 13.14 -16.18 -17.16
N ALA A 231 12.65 -16.22 -18.40
CA ALA A 231 11.29 -16.60 -18.71
C ALA A 231 10.93 -18.03 -18.24
N SER A 232 11.91 -18.94 -18.15
CA SER A 232 11.65 -20.32 -17.73
C SER A 232 11.29 -20.36 -16.25
N ARG A 233 12.13 -19.77 -15.40
CA ARG A 233 11.86 -19.74 -13.95
C ARG A 233 10.68 -18.85 -13.60
N CYS A 234 10.50 -17.73 -14.30
CA CYS A 234 9.31 -16.90 -14.17
C CYS A 234 8.03 -17.74 -14.35
N ARG A 235 7.94 -18.55 -15.41
CA ARG A 235 6.77 -19.40 -15.68
C ARG A 235 6.57 -20.50 -14.65
N GLU A 236 7.65 -21.11 -14.17
CA GLU A 236 7.60 -22.12 -13.11
C GLU A 236 6.92 -21.57 -11.84
N HIS A 237 7.35 -20.39 -11.39
CA HIS A 237 6.78 -19.76 -10.20
C HIS A 237 5.33 -19.30 -10.39
N LEU A 238 4.96 -18.82 -11.58
CA LEU A 238 3.57 -18.49 -11.90
C LEU A 238 2.66 -19.73 -11.93
N LEU A 239 3.18 -20.87 -12.40
CA LEU A 239 2.44 -22.15 -12.31
C LEU A 239 2.22 -22.57 -10.85
N GLU A 240 3.20 -22.35 -9.97
CA GLU A 240 3.03 -22.60 -8.53
C GLU A 240 1.98 -21.67 -7.92
N CYS A 241 1.88 -20.39 -8.34
CA CYS A 241 0.78 -19.51 -7.94
C CYS A 241 -0.59 -20.12 -8.31
N ARG A 242 -0.74 -20.59 -9.55
CA ARG A 242 -2.00 -21.19 -10.02
C ARG A 242 -2.34 -22.48 -9.31
N LYS A 243 -1.35 -23.34 -9.04
CA LYS A 243 -1.53 -24.57 -8.24
C LYS A 243 -1.96 -24.26 -6.81
N ALA A 244 -1.46 -23.17 -6.24
CA ALA A 244 -1.88 -22.67 -4.94
C ALA A 244 -3.26 -21.98 -4.97
N GLY A 245 -3.93 -21.92 -6.13
CA GLY A 245 -5.25 -21.32 -6.27
C GLY A 245 -5.26 -19.80 -6.25
N ILE A 246 -4.11 -19.14 -6.45
CA ILE A 246 -4.02 -17.69 -6.54
C ILE A 246 -4.60 -17.27 -7.88
N PRO A 247 -5.67 -16.44 -7.92
CA PRO A 247 -6.22 -15.98 -9.20
C PRO A 247 -5.28 -15.01 -9.91
N ASP A 248 -5.15 -15.15 -11.23
CA ASP A 248 -4.27 -14.31 -12.06
C ASP A 248 -4.50 -12.81 -11.84
N ARG A 249 -5.75 -12.37 -11.61
CA ARG A 249 -6.07 -10.96 -11.31
C ARG A 249 -5.32 -10.41 -10.09
N TYR A 250 -5.08 -11.22 -9.07
CA TYR A 250 -4.33 -10.77 -7.88
C TYR A 250 -2.84 -10.68 -8.16
N ILE A 251 -2.32 -11.56 -9.03
CA ILE A 251 -0.93 -11.48 -9.48
C ILE A 251 -0.73 -10.18 -10.26
N LEU A 252 -1.60 -9.92 -11.23
CA LEU A 252 -1.56 -8.73 -12.08
C LEU A 252 -1.85 -7.42 -11.32
N TRP A 253 -2.66 -7.48 -10.27
CA TRP A 253 -2.86 -6.34 -9.39
C TRP A 253 -1.55 -5.89 -8.73
N ASN A 254 -0.72 -6.85 -8.33
CA ASN A 254 0.55 -6.58 -7.66
C ASN A 254 1.69 -6.28 -8.64
N ASP A 255 1.71 -6.95 -9.79
CA ASP A 255 2.68 -6.67 -10.86
C ASP A 255 2.05 -6.84 -12.26
N PRO A 256 1.62 -5.73 -12.89
CA PRO A 256 1.03 -5.76 -14.22
C PRO A 256 1.96 -6.27 -15.32
N ASP A 257 3.29 -6.19 -15.13
CA ASP A 257 4.27 -6.59 -16.15
C ASP A 257 4.26 -8.11 -16.38
N LEU A 258 3.69 -8.88 -15.43
CA LEU A 258 3.52 -10.33 -15.54
C LEU A 258 2.40 -10.76 -16.50
N ILE A 259 1.67 -9.83 -17.12
CA ILE A 259 0.59 -10.14 -18.07
C ILE A 259 1.04 -10.98 -19.26
N GLY A 260 2.23 -10.69 -19.82
CA GLY A 260 2.81 -11.47 -20.92
C GLY A 260 3.06 -12.92 -20.49
N PRO A 261 3.92 -13.16 -19.48
CA PRO A 261 4.19 -14.49 -18.94
C PRO A 261 2.94 -15.28 -18.55
N LEU A 262 1.94 -14.64 -17.93
CA LEU A 262 0.67 -15.30 -17.55
C LEU A 262 -0.17 -15.71 -18.76
N THR A 263 -0.21 -14.88 -19.80
CA THR A 263 -0.94 -15.19 -21.04
C THR A 263 -0.35 -16.41 -21.74
N GLU A 264 0.98 -16.56 -21.74
CA GLU A 264 1.67 -17.71 -22.32
C GLU A 264 1.34 -19.05 -21.64
N LEU A 265 0.97 -19.03 -20.36
CA LEU A 265 0.59 -20.23 -19.61
C LEU A 265 -0.83 -20.75 -19.96
N GLY A 266 -1.57 -20.03 -20.80
CA GLY A 266 -2.97 -20.33 -21.11
C GLY A 266 -3.92 -19.95 -19.97
N PRO A 267 -5.25 -20.09 -20.16
CA PRO A 267 -6.23 -19.73 -19.13
C PRO A 267 -6.13 -20.64 -17.92
N GLN A 268 -6.25 -20.06 -16.71
CA GLN A 268 -6.49 -20.82 -15.50
C GLN A 268 -7.86 -21.50 -15.65
N MET A 269 -7.92 -22.84 -15.58
CA MET A 269 -9.21 -23.52 -15.49
C MET A 269 -9.83 -23.13 -14.16
N GLU A 270 -10.76 -22.18 -14.17
CA GLU A 270 -11.61 -21.90 -13.02
C GLU A 270 -12.33 -23.19 -12.67
N SER A 271 -11.93 -23.85 -11.59
CA SER A 271 -12.73 -24.87 -10.96
C SER A 271 -14.03 -24.18 -10.57
N SER A 272 -15.08 -24.46 -11.32
CA SER A 272 -16.45 -24.08 -11.02
C SER A 272 -16.71 -24.30 -9.54
N GLU A 273 -16.75 -23.22 -8.75
CA GLU A 273 -17.35 -23.26 -7.42
C GLU A 273 -18.83 -23.55 -7.64
N THR A 274 -19.19 -24.82 -7.55
CA THR A 274 -20.54 -25.23 -7.23
C THR A 274 -20.84 -24.69 -5.85
N VAL A 275 -21.56 -23.57 -5.82
CA VAL A 275 -22.32 -23.12 -4.66
C VAL A 275 -23.27 -24.25 -4.26
N SER A 276 -23.06 -24.80 -3.07
CA SER A 276 -24.04 -25.60 -2.33
C SER A 276 -23.84 -25.36 -0.84
#